data_AF-A0A2S9FTX6-F1
#
_entry.id   AF-A0A2S9FTX6-F1
#
_cell.length_a   1.000
_cell.length_b   1.000
_cell.length_c   1.000
_cell.angle_alpha   90.00
_cell.angle_beta   90.00
_cell.angle_gamma   90.00
#
_symmetry.space_group_name_H-M   'P 1'
#
loop_
_entity.id
_entity.type
_entity.pdbx_description
1 polymer ?
#
loop_
_entity_poly.entity_id
_entity_poly.type
_entity_poly.pdbx_seq_one_letter_code
_entity_poly.pdbx_strand_id
1 'polypeptide(L)'
;ALVTWRNAAGLPATTINWGQWAEVGLASSLSFSVLDPITPAEGVEALGGVLAAGLSRVGIARLRLDRAAAAFPEIAQIGFFADLVGEL
;
A
#
# COMPACT_ATOMS: atom_id res chain seq x y z
N ALA A 1 3.64 -6.98 13.80
CA ALA A 1 3.94 -7.37 15.19
C ALA A 1 4.25 -6.16 16.09
N LEU A 2 5.31 -5.39 15.81
CA LEU A 2 5.75 -4.28 16.68
C LEU A 2 4.68 -3.22 16.98
N VAL A 3 4.01 -2.69 15.94
CA VAL A 3 2.99 -1.64 16.13
C VAL A 3 1.80 -2.13 16.96
N THR A 4 1.36 -3.37 16.72
CA THR A 4 0.32 -4.02 17.53
C THR A 4 0.73 -4.10 19.00
N TRP A 5 1.97 -4.52 19.27
CA TRP A 5 2.50 -4.59 20.64
C TRP A 5 2.58 -3.22 21.32
N ARG A 6 3.07 -2.19 20.62
CA ARG A 6 3.13 -0.82 21.16
C ARG A 6 1.75 -0.30 21.52
N ASN A 7 0.79 -0.43 20.61
CA ASN A 7 -0.58 0.02 20.86
C ASN A 7 -1.24 -0.74 22.01
N ALA A 8 -1.00 -2.06 22.15
CA ALA A 8 -1.46 -2.83 23.29
C ALA A 8 -0.84 -2.40 24.63
N ALA A 9 0.36 -1.82 24.61
CA ALA A 9 1.01 -1.20 25.77
C ALA A 9 0.59 0.26 26.01
N GLY A 10 -0.42 0.77 25.30
CA GLY A 10 -0.87 2.17 25.39
C GLY A 10 0.10 3.18 24.77
N LEU A 11 1.08 2.73 23.99
CA LEU A 11 2.06 3.58 23.32
C LEU A 11 1.65 3.84 21.87
N PRO A 12 1.63 5.09 21.39
CA PRO A 12 1.25 5.39 20.02
C PRO A 12 2.24 4.77 19.03
N ALA A 13 1.69 4.14 17.99
CA ALA A 13 2.45 3.56 16.90
C ALA A 13 1.60 3.41 15.64
N THR A 14 2.23 3.73 14.50
CA THR A 14 1.66 3.57 13.16
C THR A 14 2.65 2.83 12.28
N THR A 15 2.15 1.94 11.43
CA THR A 15 2.92 1.32 10.34
C THR A 15 2.22 1.57 9.00
N ILE A 16 3.01 1.94 8.00
CA ILE A 16 2.54 2.10 6.62
C ILE A 16 3.31 1.11 5.74
N ASN A 17 2.56 0.23 5.09
CA ASN A 17 3.09 -0.66 4.06
C ASN A 17 3.00 0.06 2.71
N TRP A 18 4.08 0.73 2.32
CA TRP A 18 4.11 1.50 1.07
C TRP A 18 4.23 0.61 -0.16
N GLY A 19 3.55 1.00 -1.23
CA GLY A 19 3.83 0.56 -2.59
C GLY A 19 5.11 1.18 -3.13
N GLN A 20 5.29 1.10 -4.45
CA GLN A 20 6.47 1.62 -5.13
C GLN A 20 6.57 3.15 -5.02
N TRP A 21 7.78 3.66 -4.78
CA TRP A 21 8.09 5.10 -4.82
C TRP A 21 8.75 5.49 -6.14
N ALA A 22 8.38 6.66 -6.65
CA ALA A 22 9.02 7.31 -7.79
C ALA A 22 10.26 8.10 -7.35
N GLU A 23 11.08 8.49 -8.33
CA GLU A 23 12.15 9.52 -8.26
C GLU A 23 13.35 9.21 -7.37
N VAL A 24 13.18 8.48 -6.27
CA VAL A 24 14.19 8.25 -5.25
C VAL A 24 14.22 6.79 -4.80
N GLY A 25 15.38 6.36 -4.29
CA GLY A 25 15.55 5.04 -3.69
C GLY A 25 15.55 3.88 -4.69
N LEU A 26 15.60 2.67 -4.14
CA LEU A 26 15.81 1.43 -4.90
C LEU A 26 14.69 1.10 -5.90
N ALA A 27 13.47 1.59 -5.65
CA ALA A 27 12.31 1.27 -6.46
C ALA A 27 12.10 2.22 -7.66
N SER A 28 12.89 3.30 -7.75
CA SER A 28 12.80 4.29 -8.83
C SER A 28 13.14 3.73 -10.22
N SER A 29 13.91 2.64 -10.29
CA SER A 29 14.30 1.99 -11.55
C SER A 29 13.37 0.85 -11.97
N LEU A 30 12.33 0.52 -11.19
CA LEU A 30 11.39 -0.55 -11.51
C LEU A 30 10.35 -0.04 -12.53
N SER A 31 10.38 -0.60 -13.75
CA SER A 31 9.59 -0.11 -14.88
C SER A 31 8.33 -0.93 -15.18
N PHE A 32 8.25 -2.18 -14.72
CA PHE A 32 7.08 -3.05 -14.87
C PHE A 32 6.62 -3.53 -13.51
N SER A 33 5.62 -2.84 -12.98
CA SER A 33 5.01 -3.16 -11.70
C SER A 33 3.48 -3.15 -11.85
N VAL A 34 2.83 -4.02 -11.09
CA VAL A 34 1.37 -3.96 -10.89
C VAL A 34 0.97 -2.74 -10.05
N LEU A 35 1.94 -1.98 -9.55
CA LEU A 35 1.76 -0.71 -8.87
C LEU A 35 2.32 0.43 -9.73
N ASP A 36 1.54 1.49 -9.93
CA ASP A 36 2.11 2.74 -10.39
C ASP A 36 2.95 3.37 -9.24
N PRO A 37 4.08 4.04 -9.55
CA PRO A 37 4.90 4.69 -8.54
C PRO A 37 4.16 5.85 -7.84
N ILE A 38 4.34 5.95 -6.52
CA ILE A 38 3.91 7.08 -5.70
C ILE A 38 5.00 8.16 -5.75
N THR A 39 4.65 9.38 -6.11
CA THR A 39 5.60 10.50 -6.06
C THR A 39 5.91 10.89 -4.61
N PRO A 40 7.08 11.49 -4.32
CA PRO A 40 7.38 11.94 -2.97
C PRO A 40 6.34 12.92 -2.38
N ALA A 41 5.77 13.79 -3.22
CA ALA A 41 4.73 14.73 -2.80
C ALA A 41 3.45 13.99 -2.34
N GLU A 42 2.95 13.05 -3.16
CA GLU A 42 1.80 12.21 -2.80
C GLU A 42 2.06 11.38 -1.53
N GLY A 43 3.28 10.85 -1.38
CA GLY A 43 3.67 10.09 -0.20
C GLY A 43 3.64 10.92 1.09
N VAL A 44 4.11 12.18 1.04
CA VAL A 44 4.06 13.10 2.19
C VAL A 44 2.62 13.50 2.51
N GLU A 45 1.80 13.79 1.51
CA GLU A 45 0.38 14.08 1.70
C GLU A 45 -0.34 12.91 2.37
N ALA A 46 -0.14 11.69 1.84
CA ALA A 46 -0.73 10.48 2.37
C ALA A 46 -0.28 10.21 3.81
N LEU A 47 1.00 10.42 4.14
CA LEU A 47 1.51 10.32 5.51
C LEU A 47 0.77 11.29 6.45
N GLY A 48 0.57 12.54 6.03
CA GLY A 48 -0.20 13.53 6.79
C GLY A 48 -1.62 13.04 7.07
N GLY A 49 -2.30 12.51 6.05
CA GLY A 49 -3.64 11.94 6.19
C GLY A 49 -3.71 10.76 7.16
N VAL A 50 -2.75 9.83 7.10
CA VAL A 50 -2.68 8.67 8.01
C VAL A 50 -2.53 9.09 9.47
N LEU A 51 -1.63 10.05 9.72
CA LEU A 51 -1.39 10.55 11.08
C LEU A 51 -2.60 11.31 11.62
N ALA A 52 -3.23 12.16 10.79
CA ALA A 52 -4.44 12.89 11.18
C ALA A 52 -5.62 11.96 11.48
N ALA A 53 -5.77 10.87 10.72
CA ALA A 53 -6.81 9.86 10.93
C ALA A 53 -6.52 8.91 12.10
N GLY A 54 -5.33 8.97 12.71
CA GLY A 54 -4.96 8.09 13.83
C GLY A 54 -4.88 6.60 13.46
N LEU A 55 -4.60 6.28 12.20
CA LEU A 55 -4.55 4.89 11.75
C LEU A 55 -3.33 4.17 12.34
N SER A 56 -3.54 2.99 12.91
CA SER A 56 -2.46 2.18 13.48
C SER A 56 -1.71 1.37 12.41
N ARG A 57 -2.40 0.91 11.36
CA ARG A 57 -1.80 0.10 10.29
C ARG A 57 -2.57 0.31 9.00
N VAL A 58 -1.85 0.63 7.94
CA VAL A 58 -2.43 0.89 6.62
C VAL A 58 -1.44 0.48 5.52
N GLY A 59 -1.97 0.05 4.38
CA GLY A 59 -1.20 -0.10 3.14
C GLY A 59 -1.55 1.04 2.19
N ILE A 60 -0.56 1.61 1.50
CA ILE A 60 -0.77 2.70 0.55
C ILE A 60 -0.04 2.35 -0.74
N ALA A 61 -0.78 2.10 -1.80
CA ALA A 61 -0.25 1.72 -3.10
C ALA A 61 -1.18 2.23 -4.22
N ARG A 62 -0.61 2.54 -5.38
CA ARG A 62 -1.40 2.85 -6.59
C ARG A 62 -1.55 1.58 -7.41
N LEU A 63 -2.53 0.74 -7.07
CA LEU A 63 -2.70 -0.55 -7.71
C LEU A 63 -3.29 -0.41 -9.13
N ARG A 64 -2.67 -1.09 -10.09
CA ARG A 64 -3.17 -1.27 -11.45
C ARG A 64 -3.86 -2.61 -11.57
N LEU A 65 -5.15 -2.61 -11.25
CA LEU A 65 -6.03 -3.77 -11.23
C LEU A 65 -6.01 -4.57 -12.53
N ASP A 66 -6.08 -3.87 -13.66
CA ASP A 66 -5.98 -4.41 -15.02
C ASP A 66 -4.70 -5.22 -15.22
N ARG A 67 -3.56 -4.65 -14.81
CA ARG A 67 -2.24 -5.29 -14.90
C ARG A 67 -2.10 -6.44 -13.90
N ALA A 68 -2.62 -6.27 -12.69
CA ALA A 68 -2.56 -7.27 -11.63
C ALA A 68 -3.33 -8.54 -12.01
N ALA A 69 -4.54 -8.41 -12.54
CA ALA A 69 -5.34 -9.55 -12.99
C ALA A 69 -4.73 -10.25 -14.21
N ALA A 70 -4.13 -9.50 -15.14
CA ALA A 70 -3.43 -10.09 -16.28
C ALA A 70 -2.14 -10.83 -15.85
N ALA A 71 -1.40 -10.30 -14.88
CA ALA A 71 -0.15 -10.89 -14.40
C ALA A 71 -0.38 -12.07 -13.44
N PHE A 72 -1.46 -12.05 -12.67
CA PHE A 72 -1.77 -13.04 -11.64
C PHE A 72 -3.26 -13.45 -11.69
N PRO A 73 -3.68 -14.26 -12.68
CA PRO A 73 -5.07 -14.69 -12.83
C PRO A 73 -5.63 -15.41 -11.59
N GLU A 74 -4.77 -16.02 -10.78
CA GLU A 74 -5.13 -16.73 -9.56
C GLU A 74 -5.70 -15.81 -8.47
N ILE A 75 -5.46 -14.49 -8.55
CA ILE A 75 -6.04 -13.50 -7.62
C ILE A 75 -7.57 -13.61 -7.57
N ALA A 76 -8.22 -13.92 -8.71
CA ALA A 76 -9.66 -14.12 -8.78
C ALA A 76 -10.18 -15.33 -7.99
N GLN A 77 -9.30 -16.27 -7.62
CA GLN A 77 -9.65 -17.48 -6.87
C GLN A 77 -9.35 -17.34 -5.37
N ILE A 78 -8.71 -16.25 -4.95
CA ILE A 78 -8.33 -16.02 -3.55
C ILE A 78 -9.35 -15.07 -2.93
N GLY A 79 -10.14 -15.58 -1.98
CA GLY A 79 -11.23 -14.81 -1.36
C GLY A 79 -10.81 -13.49 -0.70
N PHE A 80 -9.54 -13.36 -0.30
CA PHE A 80 -8.98 -12.09 0.21
C PHE A 80 -9.09 -10.93 -0.80
N PHE A 81 -9.06 -11.21 -2.11
CA PHE A 81 -9.12 -10.20 -3.17
C PHE A 81 -10.51 -10.09 -3.82
N ALA A 82 -11.55 -10.71 -3.26
CA ALA A 82 -12.88 -10.76 -3.88
C ALA A 82 -13.44 -9.36 -4.19
N ASP A 83 -13.37 -8.44 -3.22
CA ASP A 83 -13.85 -7.07 -3.40
C ASP A 83 -13.09 -6.34 -4.52
N LEU A 84 -11.77 -6.54 -4.55
CA LEU A 84 -10.88 -5.91 -5.50
C LEU A 84 -11.13 -6.39 -6.93
N VAL A 85 -11.37 -7.70 -7.11
CA VAL A 85 -11.69 -8.29 -8.42
C VAL A 85 -13.07 -7.87 -8.90
N GLY A 86 -14.00 -7.57 -7.99
CA GLY A 86 -15.32 -7.03 -8.34
C GLY A 86 -15.30 -5.62 -8.94
N GLU A 87 -14.17 -4.90 -8.86
CA GLU A 87 -13.98 -3.56 -9.44
C GLU A 87 -13.46 -3.57 -10.89
N LEU A 88 -13.09 -4.75 -11.43
CA LEU A 88 -12.66 -4.95 -12.82
C LEU A 88 -13.85 -5.11 -13.78
#